data_AF-A0A8C6SBG5-F1
#
_entry.id   AF-A0A8C6SBG5-F1
#
_cell.length_a   1.000
_cell.length_b   1.000
_cell.length_c   1.000
_cell.angle_alpha   90.00
_cell.angle_beta   90.00
_cell.angle_gamma   90.00
#
_symmetry.space_group_name_H-M   'P 1'
#
loop_
_entity.id
_entity.type
_entity.pdbx_description
1 polymer ?
#
loop_
_entity_poly.entity_id
_entity_poly.type
_entity_poly.pdbx_seq_one_letter_code
_entity_poly.pdbx_strand_id
1 'polypeptide(L)'
;MARTKQTARKSTGGKAPRKQLATKAARKSAPATGGVKKPHRYRPGTVALREIRRYQKSTELLIRKLPFQRLVREILSCTVTHSDLLTLYLHICKHINAGGGGAIKNNGNKKRSDS
;
A
#
# COMPACT_ATOMS: atom_id res chain seq x y z
N MET A 1 -18.34 -53.03 11.30
CA MET A 1 -18.30 -52.12 10.13
C MET A 1 -19.44 -51.11 10.26
N ALA A 2 -19.12 -49.82 10.42
CA ALA A 2 -20.12 -48.78 10.67
C ALA A 2 -20.59 -48.12 9.37
N ARG A 3 -21.90 -48.07 9.16
CA ARG A 3 -22.56 -47.48 7.99
C ARG A 3 -22.36 -45.96 7.99
N THR A 4 -21.66 -45.44 6.98
CA THR A 4 -21.49 -43.99 6.76
C THR A 4 -22.78 -43.41 6.17
N LYS A 5 -23.35 -42.39 6.81
CA LYS A 5 -24.47 -41.61 6.24
C LYS A 5 -23.90 -40.55 5.31
N GLN A 6 -24.20 -40.63 4.02
CA GLN A 6 -23.94 -39.57 3.05
C GLN A 6 -24.94 -38.43 3.28
N THR A 7 -24.48 -37.30 3.81
CA THR A 7 -25.29 -36.08 3.83
C THR A 7 -25.06 -35.32 2.53
N ALA A 8 -26.11 -35.09 1.74
CA ALA A 8 -26.05 -34.31 0.52
C ALA A 8 -25.55 -32.88 0.82
N ARG A 9 -24.38 -32.51 0.29
CA ARG A 9 -23.95 -31.11 0.21
C ARG A 9 -24.58 -30.50 -1.03
N LYS A 10 -25.27 -29.37 -0.87
CA LYS A 10 -25.81 -28.58 -1.99
C LYS A 10 -24.66 -28.13 -2.90
N SER A 11 -24.63 -28.63 -4.13
CA SER A 11 -23.74 -28.17 -5.19
C SER A 11 -24.39 -27.00 -5.93
N THR A 12 -24.27 -25.78 -5.39
CA THR A 12 -24.47 -24.57 -6.20
C THR A 12 -23.12 -24.11 -6.70
N GLY A 13 -22.62 -24.81 -7.71
CA GLY A 13 -21.53 -24.35 -8.57
C GLY A 13 -22.12 -23.58 -9.75
N GLY A 14 -21.62 -22.36 -9.97
CA GLY A 14 -21.70 -21.65 -11.24
C GLY A 14 -23.04 -20.99 -11.59
N LYS A 15 -23.12 -19.67 -11.41
CA LYS A 15 -24.13 -18.85 -12.09
C LYS A 15 -23.70 -18.66 -13.56
N ALA A 16 -24.65 -18.87 -14.47
CA ALA A 16 -24.57 -19.10 -15.93
C ALA A 16 -23.91 -17.99 -16.82
N PRO A 17 -23.60 -18.27 -18.12
CA PRO A 17 -23.30 -17.21 -19.08
C PRO A 17 -24.60 -16.69 -19.70
N ARG A 18 -25.06 -15.51 -19.26
CA ARG A 18 -26.18 -14.77 -19.90
C ARG A 18 -25.63 -13.52 -20.60
N LYS A 19 -26.03 -13.34 -21.87
CA LYS A 19 -25.73 -12.19 -22.75
C LYS A 19 -25.93 -10.83 -22.05
N GLN A 20 -25.06 -9.89 -22.41
CA GLN A 20 -24.93 -8.54 -21.85
C GLN A 20 -26.20 -7.68 -21.96
N LEU A 21 -26.60 -7.12 -20.83
CA LEU A 21 -27.21 -5.80 -20.70
C LEU A 21 -26.49 -5.11 -19.53
N ALA A 22 -26.09 -3.85 -19.71
CA ALA A 22 -25.23 -3.11 -18.81
C ALA A 22 -25.71 -3.22 -17.35
N THR A 23 -25.00 -4.00 -16.55
CA THR A 23 -25.27 -4.11 -15.12
C THR A 23 -24.48 -3.04 -14.40
N LYS A 24 -25.19 -1.99 -13.97
CA LYS A 24 -24.73 -1.06 -12.93
C LYS A 24 -24.14 -1.90 -11.80
N ALA A 25 -22.84 -1.76 -11.54
CA ALA A 25 -22.15 -2.55 -10.53
C ALA A 25 -22.77 -2.26 -9.15
N ALA A 26 -23.74 -3.09 -8.75
CA ALA A 26 -24.24 -3.13 -7.40
C ALA A 26 -23.08 -3.61 -6.52
N ARG A 27 -22.33 -2.65 -5.98
CA ARG A 27 -21.40 -2.91 -4.87
C ARG A 27 -22.21 -3.67 -3.82
N LYS A 28 -21.68 -4.81 -3.35
CA LYS A 28 -22.31 -5.64 -2.31
C LYS A 28 -22.74 -4.74 -1.14
N SER A 29 -24.00 -4.31 -1.13
CA SER A 29 -24.63 -3.75 0.05
C SER A 29 -24.82 -4.90 1.04
N ALA A 30 -24.75 -4.55 2.32
CA ALA A 30 -24.75 -5.48 3.45
C ALA A 30 -25.80 -6.61 3.32
N PRO A 31 -25.54 -7.81 3.85
CA PRO A 31 -26.54 -8.87 3.89
C PRO A 31 -27.81 -8.35 4.60
N ALA A 32 -28.97 -8.51 3.95
CA ALA A 32 -30.26 -8.02 4.45
C ALA A 32 -30.78 -8.76 5.69
N THR A 33 -30.07 -9.80 6.14
CA THR A 33 -30.38 -10.58 7.34
C THR A 33 -29.07 -11.10 7.94
N GLY A 34 -28.59 -10.44 8.99
CA GLY A 34 -27.35 -10.79 9.69
C GLY A 34 -26.50 -9.55 9.90
N GLY A 35 -26.33 -9.15 11.17
CA GLY A 35 -25.68 -7.90 11.57
C GLY A 35 -24.36 -7.62 10.83
N VAL A 36 -24.12 -6.33 10.55
CA VAL A 36 -22.92 -5.85 9.88
C VAL A 36 -21.69 -6.44 10.58
N LYS A 37 -20.90 -7.24 9.83
CA LYS A 37 -19.62 -7.75 10.35
C LYS A 37 -18.80 -6.57 10.80
N LYS A 38 -18.37 -6.58 12.08
CA LYS A 38 -17.53 -5.53 12.64
C LYS A 38 -16.32 -5.30 11.73
N PRO A 39 -15.94 -4.04 11.44
CA PRO A 39 -14.73 -3.76 10.68
C PRO A 39 -13.54 -4.49 11.30
N HIS A 40 -12.78 -5.21 10.47
CA HIS A 40 -11.61 -5.93 10.93
C HIS A 40 -10.56 -4.94 11.43
N ARG A 41 -10.19 -5.03 12.71
CA ARG A 41 -9.11 -4.25 13.33
C ARG A 41 -7.91 -5.15 13.57
N TYR A 42 -6.73 -4.71 13.09
CA TYR A 42 -5.48 -5.42 13.36
C TYR A 42 -5.09 -5.32 14.85
N ARG A 43 -4.35 -6.33 15.33
CA ARG A 43 -3.76 -6.28 16.68
C ARG A 43 -2.73 -5.15 16.76
N PRO A 44 -2.55 -4.51 17.92
CA PRO A 44 -1.47 -3.53 18.11
C PRO A 44 -0.12 -4.16 17.70
N GLY A 45 0.75 -3.36 17.09
CA GLY A 45 2.04 -3.81 16.55
C GLY A 45 2.00 -4.44 15.15
N THR A 46 0.85 -4.98 14.69
CA THR A 46 0.78 -5.62 13.36
C THR A 46 0.96 -4.61 12.21
N VAL A 47 0.47 -3.39 12.37
CA VAL A 47 0.65 -2.31 11.37
C VAL A 47 2.05 -1.72 11.47
N ALA A 48 2.55 -1.47 12.69
CA ALA A 48 3.89 -0.94 12.92
C ALA A 48 5.00 -1.83 12.31
N LEU A 49 4.95 -3.15 12.54
CA LEU A 49 5.92 -4.09 11.96
C LEU A 49 5.90 -4.11 10.44
N ARG A 50 4.73 -3.86 9.83
CA ARG A 50 4.57 -3.78 8.38
C ARG A 50 5.19 -2.49 7.82
N GLU A 51 4.99 -1.38 8.52
CA GLU A 51 5.59 -0.08 8.18
C GLU A 51 7.11 -0.11 8.31
N ILE A 52 7.66 -0.69 9.40
CA ILE A 52 9.11 -0.87 9.58
C ILE A 52 9.71 -1.64 8.40
N ARG A 53 9.11 -2.79 8.05
CA ARG A 53 9.58 -3.61 6.90
C ARG A 53 9.46 -2.86 5.58
N ARG A 54 8.43 -2.02 5.40
CA ARG A 54 8.26 -1.19 4.20
C ARG A 54 9.37 -0.15 4.11
N TYR A 55 9.59 0.65 5.15
CA TYR A 55 10.58 1.74 5.14
C TYR A 55 12.03 1.26 5.14
N GLN A 56 12.32 0.09 5.68
CA GLN A 56 13.64 -0.51 5.55
C GLN A 56 13.91 -1.05 4.14
N LYS A 57 12.85 -1.34 3.37
CA LYS A 57 12.96 -1.85 2.00
C LYS A 57 13.06 -0.75 0.94
N SER A 58 12.46 0.41 1.19
CA SER A 58 12.44 1.55 0.28
C SER A 58 13.07 2.78 0.91
N THR A 59 13.82 3.56 0.14
CA THR A 59 14.47 4.79 0.60
C THR A 59 13.69 6.06 0.24
N GLU A 60 12.36 5.99 0.22
CA GLU A 60 11.51 7.17 -0.06
C GLU A 60 11.57 8.20 1.08
N LEU A 61 11.47 9.49 0.72
CA LEU A 61 11.46 10.57 1.71
C LEU A 61 10.21 10.44 2.60
N LEU A 62 10.40 10.36 3.92
CA LEU A 62 9.31 10.26 4.89
C LEU A 62 8.59 11.60 5.10
N ILE A 63 9.27 12.71 4.83
CA ILE A 63 8.74 14.07 4.94
C ILE A 63 8.51 14.63 3.54
N ARG A 64 7.37 15.29 3.33
CA ARG A 64 7.05 15.95 2.06
C ARG A 64 8.05 17.05 1.76
N LYS A 65 8.45 17.16 0.49
CA LYS A 65 9.49 18.11 0.03
C LYS A 65 9.13 19.59 0.29
N LEU A 66 7.91 20.01 -0.05
CA LEU A 66 7.51 21.42 0.03
C LEU A 66 7.51 22.03 1.45
N PRO A 67 6.91 21.40 2.49
CA PRO A 67 6.98 21.95 3.85
C PRO A 67 8.40 21.96 4.41
N PHE A 68 9.20 20.92 4.11
CA PHE A 68 10.62 20.87 4.52
C PHE A 68 11.43 21.99 3.86
N GLN A 69 11.21 22.24 2.56
CA GLN A 69 11.84 23.33 1.82
C GLN A 69 11.49 24.72 2.40
N ARG A 70 10.23 24.94 2.81
CA ARG A 70 9.83 26.21 3.45
C ARG A 70 10.56 26.42 4.77
N LEU A 71 10.62 25.40 5.61
CA LEU A 71 11.33 25.44 6.89
C LEU A 71 12.84 25.72 6.71
N VAL A 72 13.48 25.07 5.73
CA VAL A 72 14.90 25.34 5.43
C VAL A 72 15.10 26.79 5.01
N ARG A 73 14.23 27.34 4.16
CA ARG A 73 14.31 28.76 3.76
C ARG A 73 14.15 29.72 4.93
N GLU A 74 13.24 29.42 5.85
CA GLU A 74 13.00 30.23 7.04
C GLU A 74 14.24 30.29 7.95
N ILE A 75 14.84 29.14 8.26
CA ILE A 75 16.05 29.06 9.09
C ILE A 75 17.24 29.76 8.42
N LEU A 76 17.39 29.58 7.10
CA LEU A 76 18.49 30.18 6.34
C LEU A 76 18.32 31.69 6.15
N SER A 77 17.08 32.21 6.14
CA SER A 77 16.81 33.65 6.06
C SER A 77 17.32 34.43 7.27
N CYS A 78 17.61 33.77 8.39
CA CYS A 78 18.01 34.42 9.63
C CYS A 78 19.53 34.40 9.90
N THR A 79 20.37 33.63 9.18
CA THR A 79 21.70 33.25 9.71
C THR A 79 22.95 33.56 8.87
N VAL A 80 22.94 33.71 7.53
CA VAL A 80 24.21 33.89 6.76
C VAL A 80 24.02 34.75 5.49
N THR A 81 25.05 35.54 5.14
CA THR A 81 25.18 36.32 3.90
C THR A 81 24.82 35.51 2.65
N HIS A 82 24.03 36.15 1.78
CA HIS A 82 23.13 35.56 0.77
C HIS A 82 23.80 34.70 -0.35
N SER A 83 25.14 34.66 -0.44
CA SER A 83 25.89 34.11 -1.58
C SER A 83 26.24 32.62 -1.47
N ASP A 84 26.58 32.10 -0.28
CA ASP A 84 27.08 30.72 -0.15
C ASP A 84 25.97 29.68 0.00
N LEU A 85 24.82 30.09 0.51
CA LEU A 85 23.65 29.23 0.73
C LEU A 85 22.80 29.00 -0.52
N LEU A 86 22.79 29.94 -1.48
CA LEU A 86 22.05 29.76 -2.73
C LEU A 86 22.63 28.61 -3.56
N THR A 87 23.95 28.46 -3.53
CA THR A 87 24.70 27.39 -4.22
C THR A 87 24.44 26.03 -3.58
N LEU A 88 24.48 25.93 -2.25
CA LEU A 88 24.10 24.72 -1.51
C LEU A 88 22.61 24.37 -1.70
N TYR A 89 21.73 25.35 -1.70
CA TYR A 89 20.29 25.16 -1.93
C TYR A 89 19.99 24.67 -3.34
N LEU A 90 20.62 25.24 -4.37
CA LEU A 90 20.50 24.78 -5.76
C LEU A 90 21.07 23.36 -5.94
N HIS A 91 22.17 23.03 -5.25
CA HIS A 91 22.75 21.69 -5.25
C HIS A 91 21.80 20.66 -4.61
N ILE A 92 21.29 20.93 -3.41
CA ILE A 92 20.32 20.07 -2.71
C ILE A 92 19.02 19.93 -3.53
N CYS A 93 18.53 21.01 -4.14
CA CYS A 93 17.34 20.98 -5.00
C CYS A 93 17.53 20.11 -6.25
N LYS A 94 18.71 20.09 -6.85
CA LYS A 94 19.04 19.18 -7.97
C LYS A 94 18.95 17.72 -7.54
N HIS A 95 19.54 17.36 -6.39
CA HIS A 95 19.53 15.98 -5.89
C HIS A 95 18.16 15.50 -5.42
N ILE A 96 17.37 16.38 -4.78
CA ILE A 96 16.01 16.03 -4.34
C ILE A 96 15.07 15.82 -5.52
N ASN A 97 15.20 16.57 -6.62
CA ASN A 97 14.28 16.49 -7.76
C ASN A 97 14.71 15.49 -8.86
N ALA A 98 15.97 15.04 -8.88
CA ALA A 98 16.48 14.05 -9.85
C ALA A 98 16.21 12.57 -9.45
N GLY A 99 15.71 12.30 -8.25
CA GLY A 99 15.48 10.94 -7.74
C GLY A 99 14.16 10.31 -8.20
N GLY A 100 13.96 10.11 -9.49
CA GLY A 100 12.82 9.38 -10.06
C GLY A 100 13.29 8.18 -10.88
N GLY A 101 13.09 6.97 -10.37
CA GLY A 101 13.15 5.76 -11.20
C GLY A 101 14.19 4.68 -10.83
N GLY A 102 14.38 4.37 -9.54
CA GLY A 102 15.06 3.14 -9.14
C GLY A 102 14.07 1.97 -9.03
N ALA A 103 13.78 1.28 -10.13
CA ALA A 103 12.98 0.06 -10.12
C ALA A 103 13.73 -1.08 -9.42
N ILE A 104 13.53 -1.26 -8.10
CA ILE A 104 14.03 -2.42 -7.37
C ILE A 104 13.17 -3.63 -7.76
N LYS A 105 13.66 -4.42 -8.73
CA LYS A 105 13.09 -5.71 -9.10
C LYS A 105 13.19 -6.65 -7.90
N ASN A 106 12.06 -6.96 -7.28
CA ASN A 106 11.99 -7.97 -6.23
C ASN A 106 12.11 -9.35 -6.87
N ASN A 107 13.31 -9.91 -6.80
CA ASN A 107 13.57 -11.30 -7.12
C ASN A 107 13.22 -12.15 -5.89
N GLY A 108 12.30 -13.10 -6.05
CA GLY A 108 12.02 -14.12 -5.03
C GLY A 108 10.54 -14.45 -4.86
N ASN A 109 10.07 -15.52 -5.51
CA ASN A 109 10.00 -16.80 -4.81
C ASN A 109 9.76 -17.95 -5.81
N LYS A 110 10.81 -18.76 -6.04
CA LYS A 110 10.74 -20.05 -6.72
C LYS A 110 10.02 -21.02 -5.78
N LYS A 111 8.71 -21.22 -5.98
CA LYS A 111 8.02 -22.35 -5.37
C LYS A 111 8.48 -23.61 -6.08
N ARG A 112 9.33 -24.39 -5.40
CA ARG A 112 9.44 -25.83 -5.62
C ARG A 112 8.10 -26.43 -5.23
N SER A 113 7.43 -27.06 -6.17
CA SER A 113 6.36 -28.00 -5.92
C SER A 113 6.95 -29.39 -6.08
N ASP A 114 7.24 -30.03 -4.95
CA ASP A 114 7.37 -31.49 -4.87
C ASP A 114 5.96 -32.04 -4.70
N SER A 115 5.51 -32.84 -5.67
CA SER A 115 4.56 -33.98 -5.59
C SER A 115 4.19 -34.38 -7.01
#